data_AF-A0A811RXI1-F1
#
_entry.id   AF-A0A811RXI1-F1
#
_cell.length_a   1.000
_cell.length_b   1.000
_cell.length_c   1.000
_cell.angle_alpha   90.00
_cell.angle_beta   90.00
_cell.angle_gamma   90.00
#
_symmetry.space_group_name_H-M   'P 1'
#
loop_
_entity.id
_entity.type
_entity.pdbx_description
1 polymer ?
#
loop_
_entity_poly.entity_id
_entity_poly.type
_entity_poly.pdbx_seq_one_letter_code
_entity_poly.pdbx_strand_id
1 'polypeptide(L)'
;MAMATSACQALVIMVIAAAAMATASGTALQYNFYSSSCPKAEEAVRNATQKIISNDPTMGAAFVRLFFHDCFVRPQRCTIN
;
A
#
# COMPACT_ATOMS: atom_id res chain seq x y z
N MET A 1 9.05 47.66 14.27
CA MET A 1 9.37 46.70 13.18
C MET A 1 9.63 45.27 13.70
N ALA A 2 9.08 44.88 14.86
CA ALA A 2 9.21 43.52 15.41
C ALA A 2 7.98 42.62 15.18
N MET A 3 6.83 43.23 14.84
CA MET A 3 5.56 42.51 14.68
C MET A 3 5.48 41.75 13.34
N ALA A 4 6.08 42.31 12.28
CA ALA A 4 6.09 41.71 10.95
C ALA A 4 7.08 40.52 10.83
N THR A 5 8.19 40.56 11.59
CA THR A 5 9.19 39.48 11.59
C THR A 5 8.69 38.24 12.34
N SER A 6 7.98 38.43 13.45
CA SER A 6 7.39 37.33 14.26
C SER A 6 6.30 36.56 13.50
N ALA A 7 5.39 37.27 12.82
CA ALA A 7 4.33 36.65 12.02
C ALA A 7 4.89 35.83 10.84
N CYS A 8 5.96 36.33 10.20
CA CYS A 8 6.61 35.65 9.09
C CYS A 8 7.34 34.37 9.56
N GLN A 9 8.00 34.41 10.73
CA GLN A 9 8.62 33.22 11.32
C GLN A 9 7.59 32.17 11.72
N ALA A 10 6.46 32.58 12.30
CA ALA A 10 5.36 31.66 12.63
C ALA A 10 4.78 30.98 11.38
N LEU A 11 4.64 31.72 10.27
CA LEU A 11 4.15 31.18 9.01
C LEU A 11 5.10 30.12 8.43
N VAL A 12 6.42 30.37 8.47
CA VAL A 12 7.43 29.42 8.00
C VAL A 12 7.42 28.15 8.84
N ILE A 13 7.32 28.27 10.17
CA ILE A 13 7.24 27.11 11.07
C ILE A 13 5.98 26.27 10.79
N MET A 14 4.83 26.92 10.55
CA MET A 14 3.58 26.24 10.19
C MET A 14 3.69 25.46 8.88
N VAL A 15 4.35 26.03 7.87
CA VAL A 15 4.56 25.36 6.56
C VAL A 15 5.50 24.15 6.71
N ILE A 16 6.58 24.27 7.48
CA ILE A 16 7.51 23.16 7.75
C ILE A 16 6.81 22.04 8.53
N ALA A 17 5.99 22.39 9.53
CA ALA A 17 5.23 21.41 10.30
C ALA A 17 4.18 20.68 9.44
N ALA A 18 3.48 21.39 8.55
CA ALA A 18 2.54 20.79 7.61
C ALA A 18 3.21 19.82 6.62
N ALA A 19 4.39 20.19 6.11
CA ALA A 19 5.18 19.32 5.23
C ALA A 19 5.68 18.05 5.94
N ALA A 20 6.03 18.14 7.23
CA ALA A 20 6.46 16.99 8.02
C ALA A 20 5.35 15.94 8.18
N MET A 21 4.09 16.34 8.32
CA MET A 21 2.94 15.43 8.46
C MET A 21 2.57 14.69 7.17
N ALA A 22 3.02 15.18 6.00
CA ALA A 22 2.70 14.58 4.70
C ALA A 22 3.50 13.30 4.39
N THR A 23 4.47 12.93 5.24
CA THR A 23 5.39 11.81 4.99
C THR A 23 4.93 10.46 5.54
N ALA A 24 3.79 10.40 6.23
CA ALA A 24 3.22 9.16 6.76
C ALA A 24 2.14 8.55 5.83
N SER A 25 2.46 8.34 4.56
CA SER A 25 1.58 7.62 3.63
C SER A 25 1.79 6.11 3.73
N GLY A 26 1.43 5.52 4.87
CA GLY A 26 1.16 4.10 4.97
C GLY A 26 -0.34 3.89 4.79
N THR A 27 -0.81 3.75 3.55
CA THR A 27 -2.21 3.34 3.35
C THR A 27 -2.34 1.92 3.88
N ALA A 28 -3.05 1.77 5.00
CA ALA A 28 -3.40 0.47 5.53
C ALA A 28 -4.13 -0.34 4.45
N LEU A 29 -3.87 -1.65 4.40
CA LEU A 29 -4.61 -2.55 3.55
C LEU A 29 -6.09 -2.51 3.96
N GLN A 30 -6.97 -2.54 2.96
CA GLN A 30 -8.41 -2.54 3.18
C GLN A 30 -9.05 -3.64 2.36
N TYR A 31 -10.08 -4.26 2.93
CA TYR A 31 -10.91 -5.20 2.19
C TYR A 31 -11.66 -4.46 1.07
N ASN A 32 -11.90 -5.13 -0.06
CA ASN A 32 -12.59 -4.55 -1.23
C ASN A 32 -11.94 -3.26 -1.77
N PHE A 33 -10.62 -3.11 -1.66
CA PHE A 33 -9.91 -1.91 -2.14
C PHE A 33 -10.22 -1.58 -3.61
N TYR A 34 -10.41 -2.60 -4.45
CA TYR A 34 -10.71 -2.44 -5.87
C TYR A 34 -12.20 -2.34 -6.20
N SER A 35 -13.10 -2.31 -5.22
CA SER A 35 -14.56 -2.33 -5.48
C SER A 35 -15.06 -1.20 -6.39
N SER A 36 -14.49 0.01 -6.27
CA SER A 36 -14.88 1.17 -7.07
C SER A 36 -14.14 1.29 -8.41
N SER A 37 -12.88 0.85 -8.46
CA SER A 37 -12.00 1.01 -9.63
C SER A 37 -12.02 -0.19 -10.56
N CYS A 38 -12.08 -1.41 -10.00
CA CYS A 38 -12.12 -2.66 -10.73
C CYS A 38 -12.86 -3.74 -9.90
N PRO A 39 -14.20 -3.74 -9.88
CA PRO A 39 -14.99 -4.61 -9.00
C PRO A 39 -14.81 -6.11 -9.24
N LYS A 40 -14.32 -6.49 -10.44
CA LYS A 40 -14.08 -7.89 -10.82
C LYS A 40 -12.64 -8.35 -10.62
N ALA A 41 -11.77 -7.51 -10.03
CA ALA A 41 -10.35 -7.82 -9.90
C ALA A 41 -10.12 -9.14 -9.13
N GLU A 42 -10.71 -9.28 -7.95
CA GLU A 42 -10.54 -10.47 -7.11
C GLU A 42 -11.10 -11.74 -7.77
N GLU A 43 -12.26 -11.64 -8.41
CA GLU A 43 -12.88 -12.75 -9.15
C GLU A 43 -12.02 -13.19 -10.35
N ALA A 44 -11.51 -12.22 -11.12
CA ALA A 44 -10.67 -12.51 -12.28
C ALA A 44 -9.37 -13.21 -11.88
N VAL A 45 -8.69 -12.73 -10.82
CA VAL A 45 -7.49 -13.37 -10.28
C VAL A 45 -7.81 -14.78 -9.81
N ARG A 46 -8.88 -14.97 -9.03
CA ARG A 46 -9.29 -16.28 -8.55
C ARG A 46 -9.55 -17.27 -9.70
N ASN A 47 -10.29 -16.86 -10.73
CA ASN A 47 -10.61 -17.72 -11.87
C ASN A 47 -9.35 -18.12 -12.65
N ALA A 48 -8.43 -17.17 -12.87
CA ALA A 48 -7.16 -17.43 -13.54
C ALA A 48 -6.28 -18.41 -12.73
N THR A 49 -6.11 -18.16 -11.44
CA THR A 49 -5.34 -19.01 -10.53
C THR A 49 -5.94 -20.41 -10.44
N GLN A 50 -7.25 -20.54 -10.31
CA GLN A 50 -7.94 -21.83 -10.29
C GLN A 50 -7.69 -22.63 -11.57
N LYS A 51 -7.81 -21.99 -12.74
CA LYS A 51 -7.51 -22.65 -14.03
C LYS A 51 -6.07 -23.16 -14.09
N ILE A 52 -5.11 -22.39 -13.60
CA ILE A 52 -3.70 -22.79 -13.56
C ILE A 52 -3.50 -23.98 -12.61
N ILE A 53 -4.07 -23.94 -11.41
CA ILE A 53 -3.95 -25.02 -10.42
C ILE A 53 -4.65 -26.31 -10.89
N SER A 54 -5.79 -26.19 -11.57
CA SER A 54 -6.47 -27.35 -12.16
C SER A 54 -5.63 -28.03 -13.24
N ASN A 55 -4.80 -27.28 -13.96
CA ASN A 55 -3.88 -27.83 -14.96
C ASN A 55 -2.61 -28.42 -14.30
N ASP A 56 -2.08 -27.76 -13.27
CA ASP A 56 -0.92 -28.20 -12.50
C ASP A 56 -1.10 -27.89 -11.01
N PRO A 57 -1.39 -28.91 -10.18
CA PRO A 57 -1.60 -28.73 -8.73
C PRO A 57 -0.39 -28.16 -7.99
N THR A 58 0.84 -28.30 -8.51
CA THR A 58 2.05 -27.81 -7.86
C THR A 58 2.13 -26.27 -7.86
N MET A 59 1.42 -25.62 -8.78
CA MET A 59 1.40 -24.16 -8.92
C MET A 59 0.82 -23.45 -7.70
N GLY A 60 -0.09 -24.08 -6.97
CA GLY A 60 -0.63 -23.51 -5.73
C GLY A 60 0.47 -23.22 -4.70
N ALA A 61 1.36 -24.19 -4.47
CA ALA A 61 2.50 -24.03 -3.59
C ALA A 61 3.54 -23.02 -4.15
N ALA A 62 3.74 -23.01 -5.47
CA ALA A 62 4.64 -22.07 -6.13
C ALA A 62 4.20 -20.60 -5.94
N PHE A 63 2.91 -20.29 -6.07
CA PHE A 63 2.39 -18.94 -5.85
C PHE A 63 2.60 -18.46 -4.41
N VAL A 64 2.32 -19.32 -3.44
CA VAL A 64 2.55 -19.00 -2.02
C VAL A 64 4.03 -18.76 -1.75
N ARG A 65 4.92 -19.61 -2.29
CA ARG A 65 6.37 -19.42 -2.16
C ARG A 65 6.83 -18.10 -2.78
N LEU A 66 6.32 -17.74 -3.95
CA LEU A 66 6.64 -16.47 -4.61
C LEU A 66 6.19 -15.27 -3.77
N PHE A 67 4.97 -15.32 -3.22
CA PHE A 67 4.46 -14.28 -2.33
C PHE A 67 5.36 -14.09 -1.11
N PHE A 68 5.73 -15.18 -0.43
CA PHE A 68 6.67 -15.11 0.68
C PHE A 68 8.04 -14.59 0.25
N HIS A 69 8.57 -15.04 -0.88
CA HIS A 69 9.86 -14.58 -1.39
C HIS A 69 9.88 -13.06 -1.62
N ASP A 70 8.83 -12.49 -2.20
CA ASP A 70 8.72 -11.06 -2.45
C ASP A 70 8.59 -10.23 -1.16
N CYS A 71 7.82 -10.73 -0.19
CA CYS A 71 7.60 -10.04 1.08
C CYS A 71 8.81 -10.16 2.04
N PHE A 72 9.52 -11.30 2.07
CA PHE A 72 10.72 -11.47 2.91
C PHE A 72 11.89 -10.60 2.43
N VAL A 73 12.03 -10.42 1.11
CA VAL A 73 13.09 -9.55 0.55
C VAL A 73 12.75 -8.07 0.77
N ARG A 74 11.47 -7.70 0.95
CA ARG A 74 11.02 -6.32 1.23
C ARG A 74 9.93 -6.24 2.30
N PRO A 75 10.28 -6.25 3.60
CA PRO A 75 9.33 -6.44 4.71
C PRO A 75 8.31 -5.31 4.90
N GLN A 76 8.55 -4.11 4.35
CA GLN A 76 7.70 -2.93 4.58
C GLN A 76 6.42 -2.84 3.72
N ARG A 77 6.16 -3.80 2.82
CA ARG A 77 4.97 -3.77 1.95
C ARG A 77 3.92 -4.85 2.18
N CYS A 78 4.17 -5.81 3.05
CA CYS A 78 3.25 -6.92 3.31
C CYS A 78 2.99 -7.10 4.81
N THR A 79 2.52 -6.07 5.51
CA THR A 79 1.92 -6.28 6.84
C THR A 79 0.50 -6.77 6.64
N ILE A 80 0.26 -8.06 6.84
CA ILE A 80 -1.08 -8.61 7.06
C ILE A 80 -1.47 -8.18 8.48
N ASN A 81 -2.31 -7.15 8.60
CA ASN A 81 -3.08 -6.89 9.82
C ASN A 81 -4.37 -7.72 9.71
#